data_AF-A0A7M3X0L8-F1
#
_entry.id   AF-A0A7M3X0L8-F1
#
_cell.length_a   1.000
_cell.length_b   1.000
_cell.length_c   1.000
_cell.angle_alpha   90.00
_cell.angle_beta   90.00
_cell.angle_gamma   90.00
#
_symmetry.space_group_name_H-M   'P 1'
#
loop_
_entity.id
_entity.type
_entity.pdbx_description
1 polymer ?
#
loop_
_entity_poly.entity_id
_entity_poly.type
_entity_poly.pdbx_seq_one_letter_code
_entity_poly.pdbx_strand_id
1 'polypeptide(L)'
;AKAQAMHSRPAHTSAYAARGRKGKDIMLKNEKELASDFGKRISNARKAKGWNHATLGKRMAETVNIIKATESGKRPTDGVLKKFERVLGISLWVAASEETTTHIDRSSSRGMTLGDYFTDNK
;
A
#
# COMPACT_ATOMS: atom_id res chain seq x y z
N ALA A 1 66.52 -0.69 -45.15
CA ALA A 1 65.32 -1.56 -45.13
C ALA A 1 64.55 -1.28 -43.84
N LYS A 2 63.21 -1.30 -43.93
CA LYS A 2 62.21 -0.70 -43.03
C LYS A 2 62.27 -1.19 -41.57
N ALA A 3 62.21 -0.23 -40.63
CA ALA A 3 61.83 -0.45 -39.24
C ALA A 3 60.33 -0.79 -39.16
N GLN A 4 59.97 -1.87 -38.47
CA GLN A 4 58.58 -2.25 -38.22
C GLN A 4 58.09 -1.57 -36.92
N ALA A 5 57.00 -0.83 -37.04
CA ALA A 5 56.34 -0.15 -35.94
C ALA A 5 55.54 -1.16 -35.09
N MET A 6 55.79 -1.15 -33.78
CA MET A 6 54.98 -1.86 -32.78
C MET A 6 53.62 -1.16 -32.65
N HIS A 7 52.53 -1.87 -32.91
CA HIS A 7 51.16 -1.36 -32.77
C HIS A 7 50.74 -1.35 -31.30
N SER A 8 50.38 -0.18 -30.78
CA SER A 8 49.82 -0.02 -29.43
C SER A 8 48.46 -0.71 -29.34
N ARG A 9 48.30 -1.64 -28.36
CA ARG A 9 47.02 -2.33 -28.11
C ARG A 9 45.99 -1.30 -27.58
N PRO A 10 44.76 -1.25 -28.13
CA PRO A 10 43.74 -0.33 -27.61
C PRO A 10 43.29 -0.75 -26.21
N ALA A 11 43.05 0.24 -25.36
CA ALA A 11 42.58 0.07 -24.00
C ALA A 11 41.23 -0.65 -23.96
N HIS A 12 41.14 -1.72 -23.17
CA HIS A 12 39.87 -2.37 -22.81
C HIS A 12 38.98 -1.35 -22.07
N THR A 13 37.98 -0.83 -22.76
CA THR A 13 36.87 -0.09 -22.15
C THR A 13 36.04 -1.07 -21.34
N SER A 14 36.28 -1.10 -20.03
CA SER A 14 35.41 -1.79 -19.08
C SER A 14 33.97 -1.30 -19.26
N ALA A 15 33.07 -2.20 -19.66
CA ALA A 15 31.66 -1.91 -19.98
C ALA A 15 30.82 -1.46 -18.76
N TYR A 16 31.44 -1.28 -17.59
CA TYR A 16 30.79 -0.80 -16.37
C TYR A 16 30.78 0.73 -16.24
N ALA A 17 31.34 1.48 -17.19
CA ALA A 17 31.13 2.93 -17.29
C ALA A 17 29.78 3.26 -17.95
N ALA A 18 28.69 2.67 -17.46
CA ALA A 18 27.34 2.99 -17.89
C ALA A 18 26.84 4.21 -17.11
N ARG A 19 27.05 5.37 -17.72
CA ARG A 19 26.24 6.60 -17.69
C ARG A 19 25.00 6.50 -16.77
N GLY A 20 24.98 7.35 -15.73
CA GLY A 20 23.86 7.47 -14.82
C GLY A 20 22.51 7.59 -15.55
N ARG A 21 21.58 6.71 -15.20
CA ARG A 21 20.15 6.98 -15.39
C ARG A 21 19.64 7.72 -14.15
N LYS A 22 19.85 9.04 -14.12
CA LYS A 22 19.04 9.94 -13.29
C LYS A 22 17.59 9.78 -13.78
N GLY A 23 16.71 9.18 -12.97
CA GLY A 23 15.31 8.97 -13.37
C GLY A 23 14.69 7.61 -13.05
N LYS A 24 15.19 6.89 -12.05
CA LYS A 24 14.29 6.16 -11.16
C LYS A 24 14.63 6.59 -9.76
N ASP A 25 13.84 7.49 -9.20
CA ASP A 25 13.88 7.79 -7.78
C ASP A 25 13.45 6.53 -7.03
N ILE A 26 14.42 5.65 -6.76
CA ILE A 26 14.22 4.48 -5.90
C ILE A 26 13.90 4.95 -4.46
N MET A 27 14.28 6.20 -4.13
CA MET A 27 14.09 6.87 -2.83
C MET A 27 12.73 7.59 -2.68
N LEU A 28 11.85 7.59 -3.70
CA LEU A 28 10.47 8.13 -3.61
C LEU A 28 9.41 7.07 -3.90
N LYS A 29 9.74 5.79 -3.73
CA LYS A 29 8.69 4.77 -3.62
C LYS A 29 8.04 4.97 -2.27
N ASN A 30 6.99 5.80 -2.23
CA ASN A 30 5.99 5.76 -1.18
C ASN A 30 5.72 4.28 -0.91
N GLU A 31 6.17 3.78 0.23
CA GLU A 31 6.00 2.39 0.63
C GLU A 31 4.50 2.20 0.81
N LYS A 32 3.88 1.75 -0.28
CA LYS A 32 2.46 1.45 -0.32
C LYS A 32 2.32 0.13 0.40
N GLU A 33 1.81 0.18 1.61
CA GLU A 33 1.57 -0.99 2.41
C GLU A 33 0.17 -1.53 2.12
N LEU A 34 0.01 -2.84 2.30
CA LEU A 34 -1.31 -3.46 2.22
C LEU A 34 -2.09 -3.06 3.47
N ALA A 35 -3.26 -2.47 3.29
CA ALA A 35 -4.12 -2.08 4.41
C ALA A 35 -4.37 -3.28 5.34
N SER A 36 -4.21 -3.12 6.65
CA SER A 36 -4.44 -4.21 7.62
C SER A 36 -5.89 -4.74 7.58
N ASP A 37 -6.83 -3.90 7.14
CA ASP A 37 -8.25 -4.20 6.99
C ASP A 37 -8.65 -4.65 5.57
N PHE A 38 -7.70 -5.05 4.72
CA PHE A 38 -7.94 -5.45 3.32
C PHE A 38 -9.06 -6.50 3.16
N GLY A 39 -9.13 -7.49 4.04
CA GLY A 39 -10.17 -8.54 4.00
C GLY A 39 -11.58 -7.97 4.19
N LYS A 40 -11.74 -7.01 5.13
CA LYS A 40 -13.01 -6.32 5.37
C LYS A 40 -13.40 -5.44 4.18
N ARG A 41 -12.45 -4.71 3.60
CA ARG A 41 -12.68 -3.89 2.40
C ARG A 41 -13.18 -4.73 1.23
N ILE A 42 -12.54 -5.88 0.98
CA ILE A 42 -12.94 -6.81 -0.09
C ILE A 42 -14.34 -7.36 0.17
N SER A 43 -14.63 -7.82 1.40
CA SER A 43 -15.95 -8.36 1.74
C SER A 43 -17.07 -7.32 1.59
N ASN A 44 -16.82 -6.09 2.06
CA ASN A 44 -17.78 -4.99 1.94
C ASN A 44 -18.01 -4.60 0.48
N ALA A 45 -16.96 -4.48 -0.32
CA ALA A 45 -17.08 -4.17 -1.75
C ALA A 45 -17.78 -5.29 -2.54
N ARG A 46 -17.52 -6.55 -2.19
CA ARG A 46 -18.24 -7.70 -2.77
C ARG A 46 -19.74 -7.63 -2.44
N LYS A 47 -20.10 -7.35 -1.19
CA LYS A 47 -21.49 -7.20 -0.73
C LYS A 47 -22.18 -6.00 -1.40
N ALA A 48 -21.48 -4.88 -1.54
CA ALA A 48 -22.00 -3.68 -2.20
C ALA A 48 -22.37 -3.94 -3.67
N LYS A 49 -21.63 -4.84 -4.35
CA LYS A 49 -21.95 -5.29 -5.72
C LYS A 49 -22.98 -6.43 -5.78
N GLY A 50 -23.42 -6.96 -4.64
CA GLY A 50 -24.32 -8.12 -4.58
C GLY A 50 -23.70 -9.42 -5.13
N TRP A 51 -22.37 -9.55 -5.11
CA TRP A 51 -21.69 -10.72 -5.66
C TRP A 51 -21.47 -11.80 -4.60
N ASN A 52 -21.63 -13.06 -4.99
CA ASN A 52 -21.19 -14.20 -4.20
C ASN A 52 -19.71 -14.49 -4.49
N HIS A 53 -19.04 -15.24 -3.62
CA HIS A 53 -17.64 -15.63 -3.79
C HIS A 53 -17.39 -16.37 -5.11
N ALA A 54 -18.35 -17.21 -5.55
CA ALA A 54 -18.26 -17.92 -6.82
C ALA A 54 -18.31 -16.97 -8.03
N THR A 55 -19.17 -15.95 -8.01
CA THR A 55 -19.25 -14.98 -9.10
C THR A 55 -18.05 -14.05 -9.14
N LEU A 56 -17.54 -13.65 -7.98
CA LEU A 56 -16.28 -12.90 -7.88
C LEU A 56 -15.09 -13.72 -8.41
N GLY A 57 -14.99 -15.00 -8.04
CA GLY A 57 -13.94 -15.90 -8.51
C GLY A 57 -13.93 -16.04 -10.03
N LYS A 58 -15.11 -16.25 -10.63
CA LYS A 58 -15.25 -16.30 -12.09
C LYS A 58 -14.79 -15.00 -12.77
N ARG A 59 -15.13 -13.82 -12.23
CA ARG A 59 -14.73 -12.52 -12.81
C ARG A 59 -13.24 -12.24 -12.71
N MET A 60 -12.59 -12.76 -11.67
CA MET A 60 -11.17 -12.54 -11.40
C MET A 60 -10.26 -13.63 -11.98
N ALA A 61 -10.86 -14.71 -12.50
CA ALA A 61 -10.17 -15.96 -12.82
C ALA A 61 -9.37 -16.49 -11.62
N GLU A 62 -10.01 -16.51 -10.44
CA GLU A 62 -9.43 -16.99 -9.18
C GLU A 62 -10.36 -17.99 -8.50
N THR A 63 -9.79 -18.86 -7.67
CA THR A 63 -10.58 -19.87 -6.96
C THR A 63 -11.34 -19.27 -5.77
N VAL A 64 -12.50 -19.86 -5.44
CA VAL A 64 -13.31 -19.46 -4.28
C VAL A 64 -12.52 -19.58 -2.97
N ASN A 65 -11.61 -20.54 -2.89
CA ASN A 65 -10.75 -20.73 -1.72
C ASN A 65 -9.80 -19.54 -1.51
N ILE A 66 -9.21 -19.01 -2.59
CA ILE A 66 -8.36 -17.82 -2.50
C ILE A 66 -9.17 -16.62 -2.02
N ILE A 67 -10.39 -16.44 -2.52
CA ILE A 67 -11.26 -15.33 -2.10
C ILE A 67 -11.60 -15.44 -0.62
N LYS A 68 -12.07 -16.62 -0.18
CA LYS A 68 -12.39 -16.87 1.24
C LYS A 68 -11.17 -16.66 2.14
N ALA A 69 -10.01 -17.17 1.74
CA ALA A 69 -8.77 -16.99 2.47
C ALA A 69 -8.38 -15.50 2.57
N THR A 70 -8.54 -14.75 1.49
CA THR A 70 -8.25 -13.31 1.46
C THR A 70 -9.23 -12.52 2.34
N GLU A 71 -10.53 -12.82 2.27
CA GLU A 71 -11.55 -12.22 3.15
C GLU A 71 -11.29 -12.54 4.63
N SER A 72 -10.72 -13.72 4.93
CA SER A 72 -10.31 -14.14 6.27
C SER A 72 -9.00 -13.49 6.75
N GLY A 73 -8.32 -12.69 5.93
CA GLY A 73 -7.07 -12.00 6.29
C GLY A 73 -5.78 -12.75 5.95
N LYS A 74 -5.85 -13.90 5.23
CA LYS A 74 -4.65 -14.51 4.66
C LYS A 74 -4.20 -13.69 3.46
N ARG A 75 -2.96 -13.17 3.50
CA ARG A 75 -2.40 -12.39 2.40
C ARG A 75 -2.22 -13.27 1.15
N PRO A 76 -2.91 -12.98 0.03
CA PRO A 76 -2.69 -13.68 -1.24
C PRO A 76 -1.52 -13.04 -1.99
N THR A 77 -1.19 -13.60 -3.16
CA THR A 77 -0.18 -13.03 -4.07
C THR A 77 -0.58 -11.61 -4.50
N ASP A 78 0.39 -10.71 -4.63
CA ASP A 78 0.11 -9.31 -4.99
C ASP A 78 -0.62 -9.16 -6.34
N GLY A 79 -0.44 -10.13 -7.26
CA GLY A 79 -1.22 -10.21 -8.50
C GLY A 79 -2.73 -10.35 -8.27
N VAL A 80 -3.13 -11.12 -7.26
CA VAL A 80 -4.54 -11.30 -6.86
C VAL A 80 -5.08 -10.02 -6.23
N LEU A 81 -4.30 -9.36 -5.36
CA LEU A 81 -4.66 -8.07 -4.76
C LEU A 81 -4.94 -7.01 -5.84
N LYS A 82 -4.06 -6.92 -6.84
CA LYS A 82 -4.25 -6.00 -7.98
C LYS A 82 -5.51 -6.32 -8.79
N LYS A 83 -5.88 -7.60 -8.91
CA LYS A 83 -7.15 -8.00 -9.54
C LYS A 83 -8.33 -7.54 -8.69
N PHE A 84 -8.28 -7.68 -7.36
CA PHE A 84 -9.35 -7.22 -6.46
C PHE A 84 -9.60 -5.72 -6.65
N GLU A 85 -8.54 -4.93 -6.68
CA GLU A 85 -8.64 -3.48 -6.92
C GLU A 85 -9.35 -3.17 -8.24
N ARG A 86 -8.94 -3.82 -9.33
CA ARG A 86 -9.54 -3.59 -10.66
C ARG A 86 -11.00 -4.04 -10.75
N VAL A 87 -11.32 -5.20 -10.19
CA VAL A 87 -12.65 -5.81 -10.34
C VAL A 87 -13.66 -5.20 -9.37
N LEU A 88 -13.24 -4.87 -8.16
CA LEU A 88 -14.09 -4.23 -7.16
C LEU A 88 -14.07 -2.70 -7.25
N GLY A 89 -13.04 -2.10 -7.84
CA GLY A 89 -12.88 -0.64 -7.94
C GLY A 89 -12.46 0.00 -6.61
N ILE A 90 -11.76 -0.75 -5.77
CA ILE A 90 -11.30 -0.31 -4.45
C ILE A 90 -9.78 -0.16 -4.43
N SER A 91 -9.26 0.62 -3.48
CA SER A 91 -7.82 0.66 -3.21
C SER A 91 -7.49 -0.14 -1.95
N LEU A 92 -6.64 -1.15 -2.11
CA LEU A 92 -6.16 -2.01 -1.02
C LEU A 92 -4.79 -1.57 -0.50
N TRP A 93 -4.05 -0.81 -1.31
CA TRP A 93 -2.76 -0.24 -0.93
C TRP A 93 -2.95 1.14 -0.33
N VAL A 94 -2.60 1.27 0.94
CA VAL A 94 -2.58 2.56 1.63
C VAL A 94 -1.17 3.10 1.52
N ALA A 95 -1.03 4.35 1.08
CA ALA A 95 0.26 5.03 1.23
C ALA A 95 0.52 5.11 2.74
N ALA A 96 1.73 4.76 3.19
CA ALA A 96 2.17 5.02 4.56
C ALA A 96 2.25 6.55 4.79
N SER A 97 1.11 7.22 4.74
CA SER A 97 0.89 8.51 5.37
C SER A 97 0.51 8.14 6.78
N GLU A 98 1.30 8.62 7.73
CA GLU A 98 0.99 8.61 9.15
C GLU A 98 -0.48 9.00 9.31
N GLU A 99 -1.35 8.01 9.53
CA GLU A 99 -2.69 8.28 10.03
C GLU A 99 -2.45 8.78 11.44
N THR A 100 -2.26 10.09 11.54
CA THR A 100 -2.49 10.88 12.74
C THR A 100 -3.83 10.42 13.27
N THR A 101 -3.76 9.49 14.21
CA THR A 101 -4.88 9.16 15.08
C THR A 101 -5.25 10.51 15.65
N THR A 102 -6.35 11.07 15.13
CA THR A 102 -6.87 12.34 15.58
C THR A 102 -6.97 12.21 17.08
N HIS A 103 -6.14 12.99 17.78
CA HIS A 103 -6.23 13.16 19.21
C HIS A 103 -7.65 13.67 19.42
N ILE A 104 -8.55 12.79 19.85
CA ILE A 104 -9.82 13.22 20.41
C ILE A 104 -9.43 13.76 21.77
N ASP A 105 -8.96 15.00 21.80
CA ASP A 105 -9.02 15.81 23.00
C ASP A 105 -10.52 15.99 23.26
N ARG A 106 -11.09 15.02 23.98
CA ARG A 106 -12.40 15.19 24.60
C ARG A 106 -12.18 16.27 25.65
N SER A 107 -12.34 17.51 25.17
CA SER A 107 -12.79 18.68 25.89
C SER A 107 -13.09 18.35 27.33
N SER A 108 -12.24 18.89 28.21
CA SER A 108 -12.42 18.99 29.65
C SER A 108 -13.89 18.87 30.06
N SER A 109 -14.36 17.64 30.29
CA SER A 109 -15.53 17.42 31.12
C SER A 109 -15.03 17.58 32.55
N ARG A 110 -14.82 18.84 32.94
CA ARG A 110 -14.70 19.23 34.35
C ARG A 110 -15.96 18.65 35.00
N GLY A 111 -15.81 17.52 35.67
CA GLY A 111 -16.87 16.95 36.48
C GLY A 111 -17.28 18.05 37.45
N MET A 112 -18.54 18.46 37.39
CA MET A 112 -19.11 19.41 38.33
C MET A 112 -18.82 18.87 39.73
N THR A 113 -18.03 19.59 40.51
CA THR A 113 -17.76 19.19 41.88
C THR A 113 -18.85 19.78 42.76
N LEU A 114 -19.13 19.15 43.89
CA LEU A 114 -20.12 19.66 44.87
C LEU A 114 -19.82 21.11 45.31
N GLY A 115 -18.58 21.58 45.11
CA GLY A 115 -18.15 22.95 45.40
C GLY A 115 -18.68 24.01 44.42
N ASP A 116 -19.13 23.64 43.22
CA ASP A 116 -19.63 24.60 42.22
C ASP A 116 -21.07 25.08 42.50
N TYR A 117 -21.77 24.48 43.49
CA TYR A 117 -23.13 24.87 43.87
C TYR A 117 -23.21 26.10 44.79
N PHE A 118 -22.11 26.49 45.43
CA PHE A 118 -22.11 27.61 46.39
C PHE A 118 -21.75 28.96 45.76
N THR A 119 -21.37 28.99 44.49
CA THR A 119 -20.87 30.22 43.83
C THR A 119 -21.91 30.96 42.99
N ASP A 120 -23.13 30.46 42.85
CA ASP A 120 -24.17 31.06 41.98
C ASP A 120 -25.12 32.04 42.69
N ASN A 121 -25.05 32.17 44.02
CA ASN A 121 -25.98 33.04 44.75
C ASN A 121 -25.26 34.27 45.32
N LYS A 122 -25.09 35.30 44.48
CA LYS A 122 -24.82 36.67 44.92
C LYS A 122 -25.54 37.68 44.02
#